data_AF-A0AAV0PUI9-F1
#
_entry.id   AF-A0AAV0PUI9-F1
#
_cell.length_a   1.000
_cell.length_b   1.000
_cell.length_c   1.000
_cell.angle_alpha   90.00
_cell.angle_beta   90.00
_cell.angle_gamma   90.00
#
_symmetry.space_group_name_H-M   'P 1'
#
loop_
_entity.id
_entity.type
_entity.pdbx_description
1 polymer ?
#
loop_
_entity_poly.entity_id
_entity_poly.type
_entity_poly.pdbx_seq_one_letter_code
_entity_poly.pdbx_strand_id
1 'polypeptide(L)'
;MLLKKLKGYVGNKARPEGSIAETYLIDECLTFCSRYLTGVDAVFNRPERNDDHVKTTSSKFHQLSFVSLVGHCLGGNPNMEELGGNLMNAAIFYVFENCDELQEYSR
;
A
#
# COMPACT_ATOMS: atom_id res chain seq x y z
N MET A 1 12.01 7.92 18.52
CA MET A 1 10.97 8.70 17.79
C MET A 1 9.65 8.84 18.57
N LEU A 2 9.19 7.83 19.31
CA LEU A 2 7.89 7.83 20.03
C LEU A 2 7.67 9.04 20.96
N LEU A 3 8.69 9.43 21.72
CA LEU A 3 8.61 10.57 22.64
C LEU A 3 8.32 11.92 21.94
N LYS A 4 8.82 12.10 20.72
CA LYS A 4 8.59 13.30 19.89
C LYS A 4 7.13 13.38 19.44
N LYS A 5 6.52 12.24 19.13
CA LYS A 5 5.12 12.12 18.72
C LYS A 5 4.17 12.42 19.89
N LEU A 6 4.40 11.78 21.05
CA LEU A 6 3.59 11.99 22.25
C LEU A 6 3.62 13.45 22.75
N LYS A 7 4.78 14.12 22.65
CA LYS A 7 4.88 15.54 23.01
C LYS A 7 3.99 16.45 22.15
N GLY A 8 3.71 16.06 20.91
CA GLY A 8 2.78 16.76 20.02
C GLY A 8 1.31 16.58 20.40
N TYR A 9 0.97 15.53 21.15
CA TYR A 9 -0.39 15.22 21.58
C TYR A 9 -0.79 15.85 22.92
N VAL A 10 0.13 16.52 23.62
CA VAL A 10 -0.16 17.22 24.88
C VAL A 10 -0.65 18.65 24.58
N GLY A 11 -1.95 18.78 24.26
CA GLY A 11 -2.65 20.05 24.14
C GLY A 11 -3.04 20.66 25.49
N ASN A 12 -3.45 19.84 26.46
CA ASN A 12 -3.74 20.26 27.82
C ASN A 12 -2.65 19.82 28.81
N LYS A 13 -1.81 20.77 29.23
CA LYS A 13 -0.71 20.52 30.19
C LYS A 13 -1.19 20.24 31.61
N ALA A 14 -2.43 20.61 31.97
CA ALA A 14 -2.98 20.32 33.30
C ALA A 14 -3.39 18.84 33.44
N ARG A 15 -3.59 18.12 32.32
CA ARG A 15 -3.94 16.69 32.27
C ARG A 15 -3.25 16.02 31.08
N PRO A 16 -1.93 15.79 31.16
CA PRO A 16 -1.14 15.37 30.01
C PRO A 16 -1.53 13.99 29.47
N GLU A 17 -1.84 13.03 30.33
CA GLU A 17 -2.25 11.68 29.92
C GLU A 17 -3.60 11.71 29.20
N GLY A 18 -4.57 12.44 29.75
CA GLY A 18 -5.90 12.62 29.15
C GLY A 18 -5.82 13.31 27.79
N SER A 19 -4.98 14.34 27.68
CA SER A 19 -4.76 15.05 26.42
C SER A 19 -4.14 14.16 25.34
N ILE A 20 -3.19 13.29 25.72
CA ILE A 20 -2.58 12.34 24.79
C ILE A 20 -3.62 11.33 24.32
N ALA A 21 -4.40 10.75 25.24
CA ALA A 21 -5.42 9.77 24.91
C ALA A 21 -6.49 10.34 23.96
N GLU A 22 -6.97 11.55 24.24
CA GLU A 22 -7.96 12.25 23.40
C GLU A 22 -7.42 12.52 22.00
N THR A 23 -6.22 13.09 21.89
CA THR A 23 -5.63 13.41 20.58
C THR A 23 -5.32 12.14 19.79
N TYR A 24 -4.87 11.07 20.45
CA TYR A 24 -4.63 9.79 19.82
C TYR A 24 -5.91 9.16 19.28
N LEU A 25 -7.00 9.21 20.06
CA LEU A 25 -8.31 8.72 19.63
C LEU A 25 -8.80 9.46 18.38
N ILE A 26 -8.68 10.79 18.37
CA ILE A 26 -9.04 11.61 17.21
C ILE A 26 -8.20 11.24 15.98
N ASP A 27 -6.88 11.08 16.15
CA ASP A 27 -5.94 10.72 15.07
C ASP A 27 -6.29 9.34 14.47
N GLU A 28 -6.59 8.34 15.30
CA GLU A 28 -7.04 7.02 14.84
C GLU A 28 -8.41 7.08 14.15
N CYS A 29 -9.38 7.80 14.71
CA CYS A 29 -10.70 7.94 14.09
C CYS A 29 -10.60 8.64 12.72
N LEU A 30 -9.82 9.72 12.60
CA LEU A 30 -9.61 10.42 11.34
C LEU A 30 -8.88 9.53 10.33
N THR A 31 -7.86 8.78 10.78
CA THR A 31 -7.16 7.81 9.94
C THR A 31 -8.11 6.73 9.44
N PHE A 32 -8.96 6.19 10.30
CA PHE A 32 -9.96 5.19 9.95
C PHE A 32 -10.97 5.75 8.93
N CYS A 33 -11.60 6.88 9.24
CA CYS A 33 -12.57 7.54 8.36
C CYS A 33 -11.95 7.87 7.00
N SER A 34 -10.67 8.28 6.96
CA SER A 34 -9.99 8.62 5.71
C SER A 34 -9.85 7.46 4.73
N ARG A 35 -9.87 6.21 5.20
CA ARG A 35 -9.84 5.02 4.32
C ARG A 35 -11.16 4.79 3.58
N TYR A 36 -12.26 5.34 4.10
CA TYR A 36 -13.61 5.08 3.62
C TYR A 36 -14.32 6.32 3.07
N LEU A 37 -13.83 7.53 3.38
CA LEU A 37 -14.32 8.78 2.81
C LEU A 37 -13.72 8.98 1.41
N THR A 38 -14.52 8.72 0.37
CA THR A 38 -14.14 8.94 -1.02
C THR A 38 -14.16 10.45 -1.34
N GLY A 39 -13.11 10.95 -2.01
CA GLY A 39 -13.01 12.35 -2.44
C GLY A 39 -12.34 13.31 -1.45
N VAL A 40 -11.76 12.80 -0.36
CA VAL A 40 -10.89 13.58 0.53
C VAL A 40 -9.45 13.13 0.35
N ASP A 41 -8.57 14.06 -0.02
CA ASP A 41 -7.14 13.81 -0.13
C ASP A 41 -6.51 13.63 1.26
N ALA A 42 -6.61 12.41 1.79
CA ALA A 42 -5.89 12.02 2.98
C ALA A 42 -4.46 11.60 2.63
N VAL A 43 -3.52 11.74 3.57
CA VAL A 43 -2.13 11.29 3.41
C VAL A 43 -2.07 9.80 3.01
N PHE A 44 -3.05 9.01 3.44
CA PHE A 44 -3.18 7.58 3.13
C PHE A 44 -3.84 7.28 1.78
N ASN A 45 -4.59 8.22 1.21
CA ASN A 45 -5.21 8.10 -0.11
C ASN A 45 -4.33 8.74 -1.20
N ARG A 46 -3.21 9.35 -0.81
CA ARG A 46 -2.34 10.04 -1.75
C ARG A 46 -1.61 8.98 -2.59
N PRO A 47 -1.70 9.05 -3.93
CA PRO A 47 -0.95 8.16 -4.79
C PRO A 47 0.54 8.27 -4.45
N GLU A 48 1.26 7.14 -4.52
CA GLU A 48 2.71 7.15 -4.26
C GLU A 48 3.39 8.15 -5.19
N ARG A 49 4.55 8.69 -4.78
CA ARG A 49 5.29 9.68 -5.57
C ARG A 49 5.69 9.20 -6.98
N ASN A 50 5.56 7.90 -7.23
CA ASN A 50 5.80 7.23 -8.50
C ASN A 50 4.53 6.58 -9.07
N ASP A 51 3.33 7.10 -8.75
CA ASP A 51 2.09 6.70 -9.42
C ASP A 51 2.06 7.30 -10.83
N ASP A 52 2.83 6.71 -11.72
CA ASP A 52 2.55 6.81 -13.13
C ASP A 52 1.21 6.11 -13.30
N HIS A 53 0.16 6.85 -13.65
CA HIS A 53 -1.16 6.33 -14.04
C HIS A 53 -1.02 5.39 -15.25
N VAL A 54 -0.37 4.24 -15.07
CA VAL A 54 -0.28 3.16 -16.01
C VAL A 54 -1.71 2.69 -16.15
N LYS A 55 -2.30 3.03 -17.30
CA LYS A 55 -3.51 2.40 -17.78
C LYS A 55 -3.17 0.92 -17.87
N THR A 56 -3.46 0.18 -16.80
CA THR A 56 -3.25 -1.25 -16.73
C THR A 56 -3.92 -1.82 -17.96
N THR A 57 -3.13 -2.26 -18.93
CA THR A 57 -3.57 -2.93 -20.14
C THR A 57 -4.05 -4.30 -19.72
N SER A 58 -5.24 -4.34 -19.11
CA SER A 58 -6.22 -5.41 -19.14
C SER A 58 -5.69 -6.86 -19.17
N SER A 59 -4.71 -7.20 -18.34
CA SER A 59 -4.40 -8.59 -18.03
C SER A 59 -5.11 -8.94 -16.72
N LYS A 60 -6.03 -9.90 -16.78
CA LYS A 60 -6.93 -10.28 -15.66
C LYS A 60 -6.19 -10.69 -14.38
N PHE A 61 -4.88 -10.95 -14.46
CA PHE A 61 -4.03 -11.35 -13.34
C PHE A 61 -3.47 -10.18 -12.53
N HIS A 62 -3.49 -8.95 -13.07
CA HIS A 62 -3.05 -7.74 -12.36
C HIS A 62 -4.01 -7.32 -11.22
N GLN A 63 -5.08 -8.09 -11.00
CA GLN A 63 -6.10 -7.85 -9.98
C GLN A 63 -5.81 -8.57 -8.66
N LEU A 64 -4.84 -9.48 -8.62
CA LEU A 64 -4.39 -10.14 -7.40
C LEU A 64 -3.30 -9.29 -6.74
N SER A 65 -3.56 -8.82 -5.52
CA SER A 65 -2.67 -7.90 -4.79
C SER A 65 -1.24 -8.42 -4.61
N PHE A 66 -1.06 -9.74 -4.55
CA PHE A 66 0.26 -10.34 -4.36
C PHE A 66 1.06 -10.51 -5.67
N VAL A 67 0.38 -10.55 -6.83
CA VAL A 67 1.00 -10.64 -8.16
C VAL A 67 1.11 -9.28 -8.83
N SER A 68 0.37 -8.29 -8.34
CA SER A 68 0.50 -6.92 -8.76
C SER A 68 1.93 -6.49 -8.45
N LEU A 69 2.75 -6.36 -9.49
CA LEU A 69 4.08 -5.83 -9.37
C LEU A 69 3.95 -4.32 -9.07
N VAL A 70 3.72 -3.99 -7.80
CA VAL A 70 3.69 -2.61 -7.31
C VAL A 70 5.14 -2.18 -7.08
N GLY A 71 5.86 -1.98 -8.18
CA GLY A 71 7.25 -1.54 -8.15
C GLY A 71 7.79 -1.29 -9.55
N HIS A 72 8.26 -0.07 -9.79
CA HIS A 72 9.02 0.26 -11.00
C HIS A 72 10.52 0.02 -10.75
N CYS A 73 11.19 -0.67 -11.68
CA CYS A 73 12.63 -0.84 -11.66
C CYS A 73 13.30 0.54 -11.76
N LEU A 74 14.03 0.99 -10.73
CA LEU A 74 14.80 2.22 -10.80
C LEU A 74 16.03 2.01 -11.69
N GLY A 75 15.84 2.16 -13.01
CA GLY A 75 16.86 1.99 -14.04
C GLY A 75 16.42 1.00 -15.12
N GLY A 76 15.58 1.46 -16.06
CA GLY A 76 15.19 0.69 -17.23
C GLY A 76 15.85 1.24 -18.50
N ASN A 77 16.44 0.37 -19.31
CA ASN A 77 16.74 0.71 -20.70
C ASN A 77 15.40 1.03 -21.40
N PRO A 78 15.27 2.13 -22.17
CA PRO A 78 14.02 2.46 -22.87
C PRO A 78 13.54 1.38 -23.86
N ASN A 79 14.37 0.38 -24.16
CA ASN A 79 14.04 -0.77 -25.00
C ASN A 79 13.62 -2.02 -24.19
N MET A 80 13.10 -1.87 -22.96
CA MET A 80 12.54 -3.01 -22.24
C MET A 80 11.30 -3.53 -22.97
N GLU A 81 11.44 -4.71 -23.59
CA GLU A 81 10.30 -5.43 -24.15
C GLU A 81 9.45 -5.98 -23.00
N GLU A 82 8.16 -5.65 -23.03
CA GLU A 82 7.19 -6.18 -22.09
C GLU A 82 7.06 -7.70 -22.29
N LEU A 83 7.14 -8.46 -21.19
CA LEU A 83 7.01 -9.91 -21.26
C LEU A 83 5.59 -10.25 -21.75
N GLY A 84 5.49 -10.90 -22.92
CA GLY A 84 4.20 -11.24 -23.52
C GLY A 84 3.29 -11.96 -22.52
N GLY A 85 1.99 -11.63 -22.51
CA GLY A 85 1.05 -12.08 -21.46
C GLY A 85 1.00 -13.59 -21.23
N ASN A 86 1.30 -14.39 -22.25
CA ASN A 86 1.35 -15.86 -22.16
C ASN A 86 2.52 -16.33 -21.27
N LEU A 87 3.68 -15.68 -21.44
CA LEU A 87 4.88 -15.94 -20.64
C LEU A 87 4.71 -15.42 -19.22
N MET A 88 4.03 -14.28 -19.05
CA MET A 88 3.70 -13.76 -17.73
C MET A 88 2.81 -14.73 -16.95
N ASN A 89 1.76 -15.29 -17.59
CA ASN A 89 0.93 -16.31 -16.95
C ASN A 89 1.72 -17.55 -16.56
N ALA A 90 2.59 -18.04 -17.46
CA ALA A 90 3.45 -19.19 -17.17
C ALA A 90 4.40 -18.92 -15.99
N ALA A 91 4.98 -17.71 -15.92
CA ALA A 91 5.83 -17.30 -14.80
C ALA A 91 5.05 -17.21 -13.48
N ILE A 92 3.83 -16.67 -13.50
CA ILE A 92 2.95 -16.62 -12.34
C ILE A 92 2.62 -18.03 -11.84
N PHE A 93 2.20 -18.94 -12.73
CA PHE A 93 1.93 -20.34 -12.37
C PHE A 93 3.15 -21.04 -11.80
N TYR A 94 4.34 -20.80 -12.38
CA TYR A 94 5.57 -21.37 -11.85
C TYR A 94 5.84 -20.92 -10.40
N VAL A 95 5.69 -19.63 -10.10
CA VAL A 95 5.87 -19.11 -8.73
C VAL A 95 4.87 -19.73 -7.78
N PHE A 96 3.60 -19.83 -8.16
CA PHE A 96 2.57 -20.47 -7.34
C PHE A 96 2.89 -21.92 -6.98
N GLU A 97 3.33 -22.71 -7.95
CA GLU A 97 3.61 -24.14 -7.75
C GLU A 97 4.88 -24.40 -6.95
N ASN A 98 5.83 -23.45 -6.95
CA ASN A 98 7.16 -23.64 -6.35
C ASN A 98 7.39 -22.77 -5.10
N CYS A 99 6.38 -22.04 -4.61
CA CYS A 99 6.48 -21.21 -3.42
C CYS A 99 5.78 -21.90 -2.24
N ASP A 100 6.57 -22.34 -1.26
CA ASP A 100 6.10 -23.06 -0.08
C ASP A 100 5.08 -22.23 0.72
N GLU A 101 5.22 -20.90 0.76
CA GLU A 101 4.26 -20.01 1.45
C GLU A 101 2.90 -19.91 0.75
N LEU A 102 2.84 -20.18 -0.56
CA LEU A 102 1.60 -20.12 -1.35
C LEU A 102 0.90 -21.48 -1.43
N GLN A 103 1.57 -22.58 -1.09
CA GLN A 103 0.97 -23.91 -1.06
C GLN A 103 -0.22 -24.00 -0.11
N GLU A 104 -0.18 -23.25 1.01
CA GLU A 104 -1.27 -23.16 2.00
C GLU A 104 -2.60 -22.68 1.38
N TYR A 105 -2.53 -21.87 0.31
CA TYR A 105 -3.68 -21.28 -0.37
C TYR A 105 -4.11 -22.05 -1.62
N SER A 106 -3.41 -23.13 -2.00
CA SER A 106 -3.69 -23.89 -3.23
C SER A 106 -4.81 -24.96 -3.09
N ARG A 107 -5.53 -24.96 -1.96
CA ARG A 107 -6.49 -26.01 -1.58
C ARG A 107 -7.95 -25.62 -1.80
#